data_AF-A0A255Z4I2-F1
#
_entry.id   AF-A0A255Z4I2-F1
#
_cell.length_a   1.000
_cell.length_b   1.000
_cell.length_c   1.000
_cell.angle_alpha   90.00
_cell.angle_beta   90.00
_cell.angle_gamma   90.00
#
_symmetry.space_group_name_H-M   'P 1'
#
loop_
_entity.id
_entity.type
_entity.pdbx_description
1 polymer ?
#
loop_
_entity_poly.entity_id
_entity_poly.type
_entity_poly.pdbx_seq_one_letter_code
_entity_poly.pdbx_strand_id
1 'polypeptide(L)'
;MFYRLFYAGKDIGYQPRFRGQTFYLFLIFFIISLGILFLLPTAIAVLLNVVNQDQWLKGLLEDRLNYETLEKALKIIINFTALIILIFPAINNSIISLACEFVSASNYLERGRNKQKIHGQMDILVEKIVEEEGDNSEIYFHSYSFGTLICLDYIFPFGLKPTTRLHKHLRGLITIGCPMEFIKVYFPKFLTGRNIILNDNIKWINIYSLADALGSNFRKQNDEGPAEYSFQSNTIKPINIQYEVTNANMNVITQFFTLHALKAHSSYWDNEDDGQNCFRDLIPIMKDNDLL
;
A
#
# COMPACT_ATOMS: atom_id res chain seq x y z
N MET A 1 1.71 6.28 -21.66
CA MET A 1 1.27 7.26 -20.66
C MET A 1 0.46 6.54 -19.55
N PHE A 2 1.13 5.84 -18.64
CA PHE A 2 0.50 5.10 -17.52
C PHE A 2 1.37 5.18 -16.23
N TYR A 3 1.86 6.36 -15.88
CA TYR A 3 2.92 6.48 -14.87
C TYR A 3 2.47 6.63 -13.41
N ARG A 4 1.18 6.44 -13.10
CA ARG A 4 0.72 6.51 -11.70
C ARG A 4 -0.58 5.78 -11.48
N LEU A 5 -0.69 4.99 -10.41
CA LEU A 5 -1.86 4.13 -10.16
C LEU A 5 -3.05 4.91 -9.58
N PHE A 6 -2.81 6.02 -8.87
CA PHE A 6 -3.86 6.69 -8.09
C PHE A 6 -3.76 8.21 -8.21
N TYR A 7 -4.91 8.86 -8.11
CA TYR A 7 -5.03 10.30 -8.27
C TYR A 7 -6.20 10.83 -7.42
N ALA A 8 -6.02 11.97 -6.76
CA ALA A 8 -7.00 12.50 -5.80
C ALA A 8 -8.06 13.40 -6.45
N GLY A 9 -9.35 13.06 -6.31
CA GLY A 9 -10.45 14.03 -6.35
C GLY A 9 -11.79 13.53 -6.91
N LYS A 10 -12.89 13.97 -6.31
CA LYS A 10 -14.28 13.82 -6.82
C LYS A 10 -14.66 14.87 -7.87
N ASP A 11 -13.84 15.89 -8.08
CA ASP A 11 -14.10 17.03 -8.98
C ASP A 11 -13.42 16.90 -10.35
N ILE A 12 -12.96 15.69 -10.71
CA ILE A 12 -12.02 15.52 -11.83
C ILE A 12 -12.60 14.49 -12.78
N GLY A 13 -12.98 14.99 -13.96
CA GLY A 13 -13.73 14.28 -14.99
C GLY A 13 -13.17 12.92 -15.39
N TYR A 14 -14.09 12.13 -15.95
CA TYR A 14 -13.93 10.81 -16.56
C TYR A 14 -12.62 10.67 -17.36
N GLN A 15 -11.58 10.00 -16.84
CA GLN A 15 -10.40 9.65 -17.64
C GLN A 15 -10.23 8.12 -17.80
N PRO A 16 -10.24 7.59 -19.04
CA PRO A 16 -10.05 6.17 -19.36
C PRO A 16 -8.74 5.54 -18.83
N ARG A 17 -7.72 6.37 -18.57
CA ARG A 17 -6.41 5.96 -18.05
C ARG A 17 -6.50 5.27 -16.68
N PHE A 18 -7.41 5.71 -15.82
CA PHE A 18 -7.66 5.13 -14.49
C PHE A 18 -8.22 3.70 -14.55
N ARG A 19 -8.97 3.37 -15.61
CA ARG A 19 -9.51 2.00 -15.79
C ARG A 19 -8.42 1.00 -16.14
N GLY A 20 -7.40 1.38 -16.92
CA GLY A 20 -6.32 0.46 -17.31
C GLY A 20 -5.45 0.00 -16.14
N GLN A 21 -5.28 0.85 -15.12
CA GLN A 21 -4.38 0.60 -14.00
C GLN A 21 -5.10 0.00 -12.78
N THR A 22 -6.35 0.38 -12.53
CA THR A 22 -7.24 -0.39 -11.64
C THR A 22 -7.47 -1.78 -12.22
N PHE A 23 -7.61 -1.91 -13.54
CA PHE A 23 -7.63 -3.20 -14.23
C PHE A 23 -6.32 -3.97 -14.04
N TYR A 24 -5.16 -3.30 -13.97
CA TYR A 24 -3.88 -3.95 -13.70
C TYR A 24 -3.80 -4.55 -12.29
N LEU A 25 -4.13 -3.76 -11.25
CA LEU A 25 -4.18 -4.30 -9.88
C LEU A 25 -5.25 -5.37 -9.74
N PHE A 26 -6.43 -5.15 -10.33
CA PHE A 26 -7.46 -6.18 -10.43
C PHE A 26 -6.90 -7.43 -11.10
N LEU A 27 -6.15 -7.32 -12.20
CA LEU A 27 -5.59 -8.45 -12.94
C LEU A 27 -4.50 -9.15 -12.13
N ILE A 28 -3.68 -8.44 -11.37
CA ILE A 28 -2.74 -9.03 -10.40
C ILE A 28 -3.51 -9.79 -9.32
N PHE A 29 -4.49 -9.17 -8.66
CA PHE A 29 -5.32 -9.82 -7.64
C PHE A 29 -6.18 -10.96 -8.21
N PHE A 30 -6.56 -10.88 -9.48
CA PHE A 30 -7.31 -11.89 -10.20
C PHE A 30 -6.42 -13.09 -10.56
N ILE A 31 -5.18 -12.85 -11.00
CA ILE A 31 -4.19 -13.92 -11.19
C ILE A 31 -3.88 -14.59 -9.85
N ILE A 32 -3.76 -13.81 -8.78
CA ILE A 32 -3.60 -14.30 -7.41
C ILE A 32 -4.78 -15.19 -6.99
N SER A 33 -6.02 -14.72 -7.19
CA SER A 33 -7.22 -15.47 -6.80
C SER A 33 -7.43 -16.70 -7.68
N LEU A 34 -7.04 -16.64 -8.97
CA LEU A 34 -6.98 -17.79 -9.86
C LEU A 34 -6.02 -18.86 -9.33
N GLY A 35 -4.90 -18.48 -8.71
CA GLY A 35 -4.00 -19.43 -8.04
C GLY A 35 -4.70 -20.31 -7.00
N ILE A 36 -5.61 -19.73 -6.20
CA ILE A 36 -6.42 -20.46 -5.23
C ILE A 36 -7.48 -21.32 -5.96
N LEU A 37 -8.11 -20.78 -7.01
CA LEU A 37 -9.08 -21.53 -7.81
C LEU A 37 -8.44 -22.72 -8.54
N PHE A 38 -7.16 -22.66 -8.88
CA PHE A 38 -6.41 -23.77 -9.47
C PHE A 38 -6.11 -24.91 -8.46
N LEU A 39 -6.24 -24.67 -7.16
CA LEU A 39 -6.17 -25.73 -6.13
C LEU A 39 -7.48 -26.53 -6.03
N LEU A 40 -8.63 -25.95 -6.42
CA LEU A 40 -9.93 -26.64 -6.40
C LEU A 40 -9.97 -27.89 -7.30
N PRO A 41 -9.50 -27.86 -8.57
CA PRO A 41 -9.36 -29.05 -9.41
C PRO A 41 -8.59 -30.18 -8.73
N THR A 42 -7.53 -29.84 -8.00
CA THR A 42 -6.72 -30.82 -7.26
C THR A 42 -7.52 -31.45 -6.11
N ALA A 43 -8.24 -30.63 -5.33
CA ALA A 43 -9.12 -31.12 -4.27
C ALA A 43 -10.25 -32.01 -4.83
N ILE A 44 -10.86 -31.62 -5.95
CA ILE A 44 -11.90 -32.40 -6.64
C ILE A 44 -11.33 -33.71 -7.16
N ALA A 45 -10.14 -33.72 -7.77
CA ALA A 45 -9.51 -34.95 -8.25
C ALA A 45 -9.19 -35.93 -7.12
N VAL A 46 -8.74 -35.43 -5.96
CA VAL A 46 -8.54 -36.27 -4.76
C VAL A 46 -9.88 -36.86 -4.30
N LEU A 47 -10.94 -36.06 -4.24
CA LEU A 47 -12.28 -36.55 -3.86
C LEU A 47 -12.81 -37.59 -4.85
N LEU A 48 -12.65 -37.37 -6.16
CA LEU A 48 -13.06 -38.33 -7.19
C LEU A 48 -12.27 -39.65 -7.10
N ASN A 49 -10.98 -39.59 -6.77
CA ASN A 49 -10.19 -40.80 -6.52
C ASN A 49 -10.71 -41.59 -5.31
N VAL A 50 -11.10 -40.92 -4.24
CA VAL A 50 -11.72 -41.57 -3.06
C VAL A 50 -13.06 -42.19 -3.44
N VAL A 51 -13.92 -41.46 -4.18
CA VAL A 51 -15.22 -41.96 -4.64
C VAL A 51 -15.06 -43.16 -5.59
N ASN A 52 -14.06 -43.15 -6.48
CA ASN A 52 -13.82 -44.27 -7.39
C ASN A 52 -13.33 -45.55 -6.69
N GLN A 53 -12.73 -45.43 -5.51
CA GLN A 53 -12.29 -46.57 -4.70
C GLN A 53 -13.41 -47.19 -3.88
N ASP A 54 -14.50 -46.46 -3.62
CA ASP A 54 -15.67 -46.92 -2.86
C ASP A 54 -16.84 -47.26 -3.81
N GLN A 55 -17.19 -48.54 -3.89
CA GLN A 55 -18.25 -49.01 -4.79
C GLN A 55 -19.64 -48.44 -4.46
N TRP A 56 -19.92 -48.12 -3.19
CA TRP A 56 -21.20 -47.57 -2.79
C TRP A 56 -21.36 -46.11 -3.24
N LEU A 57 -20.32 -45.29 -3.05
CA LEU A 57 -20.31 -43.89 -3.49
C LEU A 57 -20.30 -43.77 -5.01
N LYS A 58 -19.58 -44.66 -5.69
CA LYS A 58 -19.51 -44.70 -7.16
C LYS A 58 -20.89 -44.93 -7.78
N GLY A 59 -21.63 -45.92 -7.27
CA GLY A 59 -22.99 -46.23 -7.75
C GLY A 59 -24.01 -45.11 -7.53
N LEU A 60 -23.83 -44.25 -6.52
CA LEU A 60 -24.71 -43.09 -6.27
C LEU A 60 -24.52 -41.94 -7.25
N LEU A 61 -23.35 -41.85 -7.87
CA LEU A 61 -22.93 -40.69 -8.67
C LEU A 61 -22.75 -41.00 -10.17
N GLU A 62 -22.63 -42.28 -10.53
CA GLU A 62 -22.41 -42.75 -11.91
C GLU A 62 -23.48 -42.26 -12.89
N ASP A 63 -24.75 -42.18 -12.45
CA ASP A 63 -25.87 -41.74 -13.30
C ASP A 63 -25.93 -40.22 -13.51
N ARG A 64 -25.16 -39.42 -12.76
CA ARG A 64 -25.26 -37.95 -12.76
C ARG A 64 -24.03 -37.25 -13.31
N LEU A 65 -22.89 -37.94 -13.41
CA LEU A 65 -21.61 -37.35 -13.80
C LEU A 65 -20.89 -38.20 -14.84
N ASN A 66 -20.47 -37.58 -15.94
CA ASN A 66 -19.55 -38.20 -16.90
C ASN A 66 -18.12 -38.18 -16.32
N TYR A 67 -17.81 -39.18 -15.51
CA TYR A 67 -16.55 -39.31 -14.77
C TYR A 67 -15.32 -39.24 -15.68
N GLU A 68 -15.35 -39.92 -16.83
CA GLU A 68 -14.20 -40.02 -17.72
C GLU A 68 -13.84 -38.66 -18.34
N THR A 69 -14.86 -37.86 -18.70
CA THR A 69 -14.67 -36.53 -19.27
C THR A 69 -14.18 -35.55 -18.20
N LEU A 70 -14.75 -35.63 -16.99
CA LEU A 70 -14.35 -34.80 -15.86
C LEU A 70 -12.91 -35.10 -15.42
N GLU A 71 -12.52 -36.36 -15.35
CA GLU A 71 -11.16 -36.78 -14.98
C GLU A 71 -10.11 -36.28 -16.00
N LYS A 72 -10.40 -36.39 -17.30
CA LYS A 72 -9.51 -35.87 -18.36
C LYS A 72 -9.34 -34.35 -18.26
N ALA A 73 -10.44 -33.61 -18.05
CA ALA A 73 -10.39 -32.16 -17.87
C ALA A 73 -9.57 -31.76 -16.63
N LEU A 74 -9.79 -32.44 -15.49
CA LEU A 74 -9.06 -32.19 -14.25
C LEU A 74 -7.56 -32.48 -14.39
N LYS A 75 -7.16 -33.57 -15.07
CA LYS A 75 -5.74 -33.88 -15.33
C LYS A 75 -5.04 -32.78 -16.11
N ILE A 76 -5.70 -32.22 -17.14
CA ILE A 76 -5.15 -31.10 -17.93
C ILE A 76 -4.95 -29.87 -17.03
N ILE A 77 -5.96 -29.52 -16.24
CA ILE A 77 -5.90 -28.35 -15.35
C ILE A 77 -4.84 -28.53 -14.26
N ILE A 78 -4.72 -29.72 -13.67
CA ILE A 78 -3.71 -30.04 -12.65
C ILE A 78 -2.31 -29.94 -13.24
N ASN A 79 -2.06 -30.52 -14.42
CA ASN A 79 -0.75 -30.45 -15.07
C ASN A 79 -0.36 -29.01 -15.43
N PHE A 80 -1.32 -28.20 -15.91
CA PHE A 80 -1.09 -26.79 -16.20
C PHE A 80 -0.81 -25.98 -14.94
N THR A 81 -1.54 -26.26 -13.86
CA THR A 81 -1.33 -25.63 -12.54
C THR A 81 0.05 -25.99 -11.97
N ALA A 82 0.44 -27.26 -12.04
CA ALA A 82 1.74 -27.74 -11.60
C ALA A 82 2.87 -27.06 -12.38
N LEU A 83 2.70 -26.87 -13.69
CA LEU A 83 3.65 -26.13 -14.53
C LEU A 83 3.78 -24.66 -14.09
N ILE A 84 2.67 -23.97 -13.81
CA ILE A 84 2.69 -22.59 -13.31
C ILE A 84 3.41 -22.51 -11.96
N ILE A 85 3.08 -23.40 -11.01
CA ILE A 85 3.71 -23.42 -9.68
C ILE A 85 5.21 -23.73 -9.80
N LEU A 86 5.60 -24.62 -10.70
CA LEU A 86 7.00 -25.02 -10.90
C LEU A 86 7.84 -23.93 -11.59
N ILE A 87 7.25 -23.17 -12.50
CA ILE A 87 7.91 -22.00 -13.13
C ILE A 87 8.01 -20.83 -12.15
N PHE A 88 7.06 -20.73 -11.21
CA PHE A 88 6.96 -19.61 -10.29
C PHE A 88 6.89 -20.01 -8.80
N PRO A 89 7.84 -20.78 -8.26
CA PRO A 89 7.78 -21.25 -6.87
C PRO A 89 7.84 -20.09 -5.86
N ALA A 90 8.52 -18.99 -6.21
CA ALA A 90 8.60 -17.79 -5.39
C ALA A 90 7.28 -16.99 -5.34
N ILE A 91 6.39 -17.17 -6.31
CA ILE A 91 5.14 -16.41 -6.39
C ILE A 91 4.22 -16.74 -5.23
N ASN A 92 4.17 -17.99 -4.75
CA ASN A 92 3.28 -18.35 -3.63
C ASN A 92 3.60 -17.56 -2.35
N ASN A 93 4.88 -17.43 -1.97
CA ASN A 93 5.25 -16.69 -0.77
C ASN A 93 5.03 -15.18 -0.93
N SER A 94 5.37 -14.61 -2.09
CA SER A 94 5.17 -13.19 -2.37
C SER A 94 3.69 -12.82 -2.45
N ILE A 95 2.86 -13.66 -3.06
CA ILE A 95 1.41 -13.48 -3.13
C ILE A 95 0.78 -13.52 -1.74
N ILE A 96 1.13 -14.52 -0.93
CA ILE A 96 0.58 -14.67 0.41
C ILE A 96 0.99 -13.48 1.28
N SER A 97 2.25 -13.04 1.23
CA SER A 97 2.70 -11.85 1.96
C SER A 97 1.90 -10.61 1.55
N LEU A 98 1.78 -10.35 0.24
CA LEU A 98 1.02 -9.21 -0.28
C LEU A 98 -0.45 -9.26 0.14
N ALA A 99 -1.07 -10.44 0.09
CA ALA A 99 -2.45 -10.62 0.53
C ALA A 99 -2.60 -10.38 2.04
N CYS A 100 -1.68 -10.89 2.87
CA CYS A 100 -1.66 -10.66 4.30
C CYS A 100 -1.45 -9.18 4.66
N GLU A 101 -0.52 -8.50 3.98
CA GLU A 101 -0.27 -7.06 4.11
C GLU A 101 -1.50 -6.26 3.72
N PHE A 102 -2.12 -6.56 2.58
CA PHE A 102 -3.33 -5.89 2.11
C PHE A 102 -4.51 -6.10 3.06
N VAL A 103 -4.74 -7.32 3.54
CA VAL A 103 -5.78 -7.63 4.52
C VAL A 103 -5.53 -6.89 5.83
N SER A 104 -4.26 -6.80 6.26
CA SER A 104 -3.89 -6.07 7.48
C SER A 104 -4.13 -4.57 7.32
N ALA A 105 -3.71 -3.98 6.20
CA ALA A 105 -3.95 -2.59 5.85
C ALA A 105 -5.45 -2.27 5.76
N SER A 106 -6.22 -3.08 5.04
CA SER A 106 -7.68 -2.94 4.94
C SER A 106 -8.36 -3.01 6.30
N ASN A 107 -8.00 -3.98 7.15
CA ASN A 107 -8.57 -4.09 8.50
C ASN A 107 -8.24 -2.86 9.37
N TYR A 108 -7.04 -2.27 9.22
CA TYR A 108 -6.68 -1.03 9.91
C TYR A 108 -7.50 0.15 9.40
N LEU A 109 -7.56 0.34 8.07
CA LEU A 109 -8.18 1.49 7.42
C LEU A 109 -9.71 1.50 7.54
N GLU A 110 -10.38 0.36 7.38
CA GLU A 110 -11.85 0.28 7.37
C GLU A 110 -12.46 -0.04 8.72
N ARG A 111 -11.83 -0.97 9.46
CA ARG A 111 -12.40 -1.53 10.70
C ARG A 111 -11.72 -0.97 11.95
N GLY A 112 -10.67 -0.15 11.80
CA GLY A 112 -9.91 0.38 12.92
C GLY A 112 -9.19 -0.71 13.72
N ARG A 113 -8.98 -1.90 13.16
CA ARG A 113 -8.34 -3.01 13.88
C ARG A 113 -6.92 -2.61 14.27
N ASN A 114 -6.55 -2.87 15.52
CA ASN A 114 -5.26 -2.50 16.12
C ASN A 114 -4.98 -0.99 16.24
N LYS A 115 -5.87 -0.10 15.77
CA LYS A 115 -5.65 1.35 15.80
C LYS A 115 -5.40 1.89 17.21
N GLN A 116 -6.27 1.54 18.16
CA GLN A 116 -6.09 1.95 19.57
C GLN A 116 -4.82 1.40 20.18
N LYS A 117 -4.45 0.15 19.86
CA LYS A 117 -3.21 -0.46 20.35
C LYS A 117 -1.99 0.29 19.81
N ILE A 118 -1.97 0.60 18.52
CA ILE A 118 -0.88 1.35 17.89
C ILE A 118 -0.81 2.77 18.47
N HIS A 119 -1.94 3.47 18.59
CA HIS A 119 -1.97 4.81 19.18
C HIS A 119 -1.45 4.81 20.62
N GLY A 120 -1.87 3.85 21.45
CA GLY A 120 -1.36 3.73 22.82
C GLY A 120 0.15 3.44 22.87
N GLN A 121 0.68 2.64 21.95
CA GLN A 121 2.13 2.42 21.85
C GLN A 121 2.89 3.66 21.40
N MET A 122 2.31 4.45 20.48
CA MET A 122 2.88 5.73 20.05
C MET A 122 2.86 6.75 21.18
N ASP A 123 1.79 6.81 21.98
CA ASP A 123 1.72 7.67 23.16
C ASP A 123 2.80 7.32 24.20
N ILE A 124 3.00 6.02 24.47
CA ILE A 124 4.07 5.56 25.36
C ILE A 124 5.45 5.95 24.81
N LEU A 125 5.66 5.83 23.49
CA LEU A 125 6.92 6.23 22.86
C LEU A 125 7.16 7.74 22.99
N VAL A 126 6.15 8.56 22.71
CA VAL A 126 6.24 10.01 22.84
C VAL A 126 6.51 10.41 24.29
N GLU A 127 5.82 9.81 25.26
CA GLU A 127 6.08 10.08 26.68
C GLU A 127 7.52 9.72 27.04
N LYS A 128 7.99 8.55 26.61
CA LYS A 128 9.35 8.08 26.91
C LYS A 128 10.42 9.00 26.34
N ILE A 129 10.27 9.45 25.10
CA ILE A 129 11.20 10.40 24.47
C ILE A 129 11.22 11.72 25.26
N VAL A 130 10.05 12.25 25.62
CA VAL A 130 9.96 13.52 26.36
C VAL A 130 10.51 13.40 27.79
N GLU A 131 10.33 12.26 28.45
CA GLU A 131 10.92 11.98 29.76
C GLU A 131 12.46 11.94 29.71
N GLU A 132 13.04 11.42 28.63
CA GLU A 132 14.49 11.26 28.47
C GLU A 132 15.17 12.53 27.96
N GLU A 133 14.59 13.19 26.95
CA GLU A 133 15.15 14.38 26.29
C GLU A 133 14.70 15.70 26.96
N GLY A 134 13.66 15.65 27.79
CA GLY A 134 13.15 16.77 28.56
C GLY A 134 12.06 17.61 27.88
N ASP A 135 11.56 18.61 28.61
CA ASP A 135 10.36 19.39 28.25
C ASP A 135 10.53 20.36 27.07
N ASN A 136 11.77 20.60 26.63
CA ASN A 136 12.11 21.43 25.47
C ASN A 136 12.37 20.60 24.21
N SER A 137 12.22 19.28 24.28
CA SER A 137 12.41 18.39 23.13
C SER A 137 11.37 18.65 22.05
N GLU A 138 11.79 18.44 20.80
CA GLU A 138 10.95 18.53 19.62
C GLU A 138 10.90 17.17 18.94
N ILE A 139 9.70 16.79 18.50
CA ILE A 139 9.45 15.50 17.86
C ILE A 139 9.17 15.71 16.38
N TYR A 140 9.90 14.95 15.56
CA TYR A 140 9.76 14.87 14.12
C TYR A 140 9.45 13.42 13.74
N PHE A 141 8.30 13.18 13.13
CA PHE A 141 7.96 11.84 12.64
C PHE A 141 8.49 11.63 11.24
N HIS A 142 9.36 10.63 11.05
CA HIS A 142 9.81 10.17 9.76
C HIS A 142 9.08 8.86 9.44
N SER A 143 8.28 8.85 8.37
CA SER A 143 7.39 7.74 8.06
C SER A 143 7.45 7.37 6.59
N TYR A 144 7.38 6.07 6.30
CA TYR A 144 7.50 5.52 4.96
C TYR A 144 6.31 4.65 4.60
N SER A 145 5.86 4.73 3.34
CA SER A 145 4.80 3.89 2.77
C SER A 145 3.54 3.87 3.67
N PHE A 146 3.00 2.70 4.00
CA PHE A 146 1.85 2.54 4.89
C PHE A 146 2.06 3.17 6.28
N GLY A 147 3.31 3.23 6.76
CA GLY A 147 3.65 3.91 8.01
C GLY A 147 3.28 5.40 8.01
N THR A 148 3.28 6.05 6.84
CA THR A 148 2.80 7.44 6.71
C THR A 148 1.33 7.58 7.07
N LEU A 149 0.50 6.57 6.73
CA LEU A 149 -0.92 6.57 7.05
C LEU A 149 -1.15 6.34 8.53
N ILE A 150 -0.37 5.46 9.16
CA ILE A 150 -0.40 5.25 10.62
C ILE A 150 -0.02 6.54 11.34
N CYS A 151 1.02 7.23 10.87
CA CYS A 151 1.46 8.48 11.47
C CYS A 151 0.42 9.60 11.32
N LEU A 152 -0.16 9.75 10.12
CA LEU A 152 -1.25 10.69 9.88
C LEU A 152 -2.48 10.35 10.72
N ASP A 153 -2.78 9.06 10.90
CA ASP A 153 -3.88 8.60 11.75
C ASP A 153 -3.67 8.93 13.23
N TYR A 154 -2.43 8.90 13.71
CA TYR A 154 -2.04 9.24 15.08
C TYR A 154 -2.03 10.75 15.33
N ILE A 155 -1.47 11.53 14.40
CA ILE A 155 -1.41 13.00 14.48
C ILE A 155 -2.81 13.62 14.28
N PHE A 156 -3.59 13.07 13.34
CA PHE A 156 -4.93 13.55 12.99
C PHE A 156 -5.98 12.45 13.26
N PRO A 157 -6.23 12.08 14.53
CA PRO A 157 -7.09 10.96 14.86
C PRO A 157 -8.56 11.26 14.56
N PHE A 158 -9.32 10.20 14.29
CA PHE A 158 -10.77 10.24 14.17
C PHE A 158 -11.40 10.07 15.56
N GLY A 159 -12.32 10.98 15.94
CA GLY A 159 -13.12 10.86 17.17
C GLY A 159 -12.36 11.04 18.48
N LEU A 160 -11.03 11.20 18.45
CA LEU A 160 -10.17 11.44 19.61
C LEU A 160 -9.46 12.79 19.48
N LYS A 161 -8.87 13.23 20.58
CA LYS A 161 -7.91 14.34 20.58
C LYS A 161 -6.50 13.78 20.73
N PRO A 162 -5.50 14.37 20.03
CA PRO A 162 -4.10 14.13 20.33
C PRO A 162 -3.79 14.34 21.82
N THR A 163 -2.83 13.57 22.35
CA THR A 163 -2.37 13.75 23.74
C THR A 163 -1.69 15.10 23.92
N THR A 164 -1.70 15.62 25.15
CA THR A 164 -1.08 16.91 25.49
C THR A 164 0.41 16.91 25.18
N ARG A 165 1.12 15.79 25.42
CA ARG A 165 2.53 15.64 25.05
C ARG A 165 2.74 15.75 23.55
N LEU A 166 2.02 14.96 22.75
CA LEU A 166 2.12 15.06 21.30
C LEU A 166 1.85 16.49 20.82
N HIS A 167 0.83 17.14 21.36
CA HIS A 167 0.49 18.52 21.01
C HIS A 167 1.58 19.54 21.35
N LYS A 168 2.27 19.39 22.47
CA LYS A 168 3.33 20.31 22.90
C LYS A 168 4.64 20.10 22.13
N HIS A 169 4.97 18.86 21.80
CA HIS A 169 6.31 18.48 21.33
C HIS A 169 6.40 18.23 19.82
N LEU A 170 5.30 17.90 19.14
CA LEU A 170 5.35 17.65 17.70
C LEU A 170 5.64 18.94 16.91
N ARG A 171 6.60 18.86 15.99
CA ARG A 171 6.99 19.96 15.08
C ARG A 171 7.01 19.57 13.62
N GLY A 172 7.30 18.31 13.32
CA GLY A 172 7.46 17.88 11.95
C GLY A 172 6.82 16.53 11.64
N LEU A 173 6.33 16.44 10.42
CA LEU A 173 5.94 15.20 9.77
C LEU A 173 6.70 15.10 8.45
N ILE A 174 7.45 14.02 8.26
CA ILE A 174 8.12 13.67 7.03
C ILE A 174 7.48 12.38 6.52
N THR A 175 6.90 12.45 5.33
CA THR A 175 6.30 11.29 4.66
C THR A 175 7.08 10.92 3.42
N ILE A 176 7.45 9.66 3.29
CA ILE A 176 8.21 9.11 2.16
C ILE A 176 7.34 8.08 1.45
N GLY A 177 7.11 8.24 0.15
CA GLY A 177 6.26 7.33 -0.62
C GLY A 177 4.84 7.23 -0.05
N CYS A 178 4.25 8.36 0.37
CA CYS A 178 2.94 8.35 1.02
C CYS A 178 1.81 7.87 0.08
N PRO A 179 1.05 6.81 0.39
CA PRO A 179 -0.01 6.30 -0.48
C PRO A 179 -1.36 7.02 -0.33
N MET A 180 -1.33 8.34 -0.13
CA MET A 180 -2.53 9.14 0.14
C MET A 180 -3.58 9.11 -0.97
N GLU A 181 -3.17 9.15 -2.24
CA GLU A 181 -4.10 9.08 -3.37
C GLU A 181 -4.81 7.73 -3.46
N PHE A 182 -4.09 6.63 -3.19
CA PHE A 182 -4.68 5.31 -3.07
C PHE A 182 -5.78 5.30 -1.99
N ILE A 183 -5.48 5.87 -0.82
CA ILE A 183 -6.44 5.96 0.29
C ILE A 183 -7.65 6.80 -0.08
N LYS A 184 -7.48 7.94 -0.76
CA LYS A 184 -8.60 8.77 -1.21
C LYS A 184 -9.55 8.02 -2.14
N VAL A 185 -9.04 7.13 -2.98
CA VAL A 185 -9.84 6.37 -3.95
C VAL A 185 -10.53 5.17 -3.29
N TYR A 186 -9.79 4.33 -2.58
CA TYR A 186 -10.30 3.04 -2.10
C TYR A 186 -10.83 3.07 -0.68
N PHE A 187 -10.31 3.97 0.16
CA PHE A 187 -10.68 4.08 1.57
C PHE A 187 -11.09 5.52 1.93
N PRO A 188 -11.98 6.20 1.17
CA PRO A 188 -12.26 7.62 1.36
C PRO A 188 -12.76 7.97 2.76
N LYS A 189 -13.49 7.04 3.41
CA LYS A 189 -13.97 7.21 4.79
C LYS A 189 -12.84 7.33 5.81
N PHE A 190 -11.67 6.76 5.53
CA PHE A 190 -10.51 6.87 6.39
C PHE A 190 -10.09 8.34 6.59
N LEU A 191 -10.35 9.25 5.65
CA LEU A 191 -9.93 10.66 5.76
C LEU A 191 -11.01 11.58 6.34
N THR A 192 -12.21 11.07 6.61
CA THR A 192 -13.34 11.89 7.05
C THR A 192 -13.31 12.09 8.56
N GLY A 193 -13.63 13.31 9.03
CA GLY A 193 -13.85 13.59 10.45
C GLY A 193 -12.57 13.53 11.29
N ARG A 194 -11.41 13.82 10.69
CA ARG A 194 -10.15 13.89 11.42
C ARG A 194 -10.05 15.14 12.27
N ASN A 195 -9.44 15.00 13.43
CA ASN A 195 -9.09 16.12 14.29
C ASN A 195 -7.86 16.84 13.72
N ILE A 196 -7.99 18.11 13.39
CA ILE A 196 -6.95 18.93 12.76
C ILE A 196 -6.31 19.94 13.72
N ILE A 197 -6.41 19.74 15.05
CA ILE A 197 -5.88 20.69 16.03
C ILE A 197 -4.37 20.92 15.91
N LEU A 198 -3.62 19.93 15.43
CA LEU A 198 -2.17 20.02 15.24
C LEU A 198 -1.76 20.66 13.90
N ASN A 199 -2.73 21.04 13.07
CA ASN A 199 -2.46 21.52 11.72
C ASN A 199 -1.48 22.70 11.69
N ASP A 200 -1.68 23.67 12.59
CA ASP A 200 -0.92 24.92 12.57
C ASP A 200 0.42 24.81 13.33
N ASN A 201 0.65 23.69 14.03
CA ASN A 201 1.81 23.47 14.88
C ASN A 201 2.90 22.62 14.21
N ILE A 202 2.64 22.09 13.01
CA ILE A 202 3.57 21.16 12.35
C ILE A 202 3.96 21.64 10.95
N LYS A 203 5.20 21.34 10.56
CA LYS A 203 5.63 21.35 9.17
C LYS A 203 5.49 19.95 8.60
N TRP A 204 4.89 19.85 7.42
CA TRP A 204 4.81 18.59 6.70
C TRP A 204 5.70 18.64 5.47
N ILE A 205 6.64 17.71 5.36
CA ILE A 205 7.46 17.46 4.17
C ILE A 205 7.04 16.13 3.56
N ASN A 206 6.85 16.10 2.24
CA ASN A 206 6.52 14.90 1.49
C ASN A 206 7.58 14.61 0.43
N ILE A 207 8.22 13.45 0.55
CA ILE A 207 9.19 12.92 -0.40
C ILE A 207 8.48 11.91 -1.29
N TYR A 208 8.56 12.10 -2.61
CA TYR A 208 7.90 11.25 -3.60
C TYR A 208 8.77 11.03 -4.83
N SER A 209 8.49 9.96 -5.56
CA SER A 209 8.98 9.69 -6.91
C SER A 209 7.81 9.71 -7.89
N LEU A 210 8.02 10.22 -9.10
CA LEU A 210 7.05 10.13 -10.19
C LEU A 210 6.94 8.72 -10.77
N ALA A 211 8.00 7.91 -10.65
CA ALA A 211 7.99 6.49 -10.99
C ALA A 211 7.29 5.62 -9.93
N ASP A 212 7.20 6.08 -8.69
CA ASP A 212 6.47 5.42 -7.60
C ASP A 212 4.96 5.56 -7.80
N ALA A 213 4.31 4.47 -8.21
CA ALA A 213 2.88 4.50 -8.48
C ALA A 213 2.01 4.47 -7.21
N LEU A 214 2.56 4.11 -6.05
CA LEU A 214 1.88 4.22 -4.76
C LEU A 214 2.09 5.60 -4.15
N GLY A 215 3.23 6.25 -4.39
CA GLY A 215 3.59 7.55 -3.86
C GLY A 215 2.68 8.70 -4.31
N SER A 216 2.33 9.56 -3.36
CA SER A 216 1.52 10.77 -3.55
C SER A 216 2.41 12.02 -3.62
N ASN A 217 2.27 12.83 -4.68
CA ASN A 217 2.91 14.13 -4.88
C ASN A 217 1.95 15.26 -4.52
N PHE A 218 0.72 14.98 -4.10
CA PHE A 218 -0.24 15.99 -3.67
C PHE A 218 -0.57 17.06 -4.74
N ARG A 219 -0.42 16.74 -6.03
CA ARG A 219 -0.67 17.65 -7.15
C ARG A 219 -1.80 17.15 -8.02
N LYS A 220 -2.44 18.07 -8.75
CA LYS A 220 -3.45 17.70 -9.74
C LYS A 220 -2.88 17.16 -11.04
N GLN A 221 -1.58 17.20 -11.22
CA GLN A 221 -0.94 16.54 -12.35
C GLN A 221 0.20 15.67 -11.83
N ASN A 222 0.55 14.66 -12.63
CA ASN A 222 1.70 13.81 -12.31
C ASN A 222 2.98 14.43 -12.87
N ASP A 223 3.29 15.62 -12.35
CA ASP A 223 4.45 16.42 -12.66
C ASP A 223 5.17 16.82 -11.37
N GLU A 224 6.39 17.31 -11.55
CA GLU A 224 7.16 17.93 -10.48
C GLU A 224 6.51 19.25 -10.06
N GLY A 225 6.54 19.56 -8.77
CA GLY A 225 6.19 20.88 -8.26
C GLY A 225 5.70 20.91 -6.82
N PRO A 226 5.29 22.09 -6.33
CA PRO A 226 4.73 22.26 -5.00
C PRO A 226 3.39 21.52 -4.85
N ALA A 227 3.06 21.10 -3.63
CA ALA A 227 1.78 20.45 -3.37
C ALA A 227 0.61 21.40 -3.60
N GLU A 228 -0.43 20.92 -4.28
CA GLU A 228 -1.63 21.70 -4.60
C GLU A 228 -2.77 21.45 -3.60
N TYR A 229 -2.81 20.26 -3.01
CA TYR A 229 -3.80 19.85 -2.03
C TYR A 229 -3.16 19.13 -0.83
N SER A 230 -3.99 18.83 0.17
CA SER A 230 -3.62 18.02 1.33
C SER A 230 -4.55 16.80 1.48
N PHE A 231 -4.42 16.01 2.54
CA PHE A 231 -5.29 14.85 2.77
C PHE A 231 -6.75 15.25 3.01
N GLN A 232 -7.01 16.42 3.59
CA GLN A 232 -8.34 16.99 3.79
C GLN A 232 -8.36 18.51 3.47
N SER A 233 -9.53 19.06 3.14
CA SER A 233 -9.71 20.52 3.03
C SER A 233 -9.33 21.20 4.35
N ASN A 234 -8.67 22.36 4.27
CA ASN A 234 -8.19 23.15 5.42
C ASN A 234 -7.10 22.47 6.26
N THR A 235 -6.34 21.54 5.67
CA THR A 235 -5.13 21.00 6.29
C THR A 235 -3.88 21.52 5.59
N ILE A 236 -2.75 21.56 6.30
CA ILE A 236 -1.46 21.99 5.79
C ILE A 236 -1.09 21.20 4.55
N LYS A 237 -0.57 21.91 3.56
CA LYS A 237 -0.04 21.27 2.35
C LYS A 237 1.41 20.86 2.64
N PRO A 238 1.83 19.66 2.22
CA PRO A 238 3.21 19.27 2.38
C PRO A 238 4.13 20.12 1.49
N ILE A 239 5.34 20.35 1.97
CA ILE A 239 6.47 20.78 1.15
C ILE A 239 6.95 19.56 0.38
N ASN A 240 6.85 19.63 -0.94
CA ASN A 240 7.16 18.51 -1.80
C ASN A 240 8.66 18.44 -2.14
N ILE A 241 9.23 17.25 -2.02
CA ILE A 241 10.57 16.92 -2.47
C ILE A 241 10.44 15.77 -3.47
N GLN A 242 10.83 16.02 -4.72
CA GLN A 242 10.94 14.94 -5.68
C GLN A 242 12.29 14.23 -5.49
N TYR A 243 12.24 12.90 -5.36
CA TYR A 243 13.40 12.04 -5.32
C TYR A 243 13.25 10.94 -6.37
N GLU A 244 14.02 11.02 -7.46
CA GLU A 244 13.87 10.15 -8.62
C GLU A 244 15.13 9.31 -8.84
N VAL A 245 15.03 7.99 -8.60
CA VAL A 245 16.16 7.06 -8.80
C VAL A 245 16.10 6.36 -10.15
N THR A 246 14.93 6.38 -10.80
CA THR A 246 14.71 5.72 -12.08
C THR A 246 13.91 6.59 -13.04
N ASN A 247 14.07 6.36 -14.33
CA ASN A 247 13.29 7.06 -15.34
C ASN A 247 11.78 6.79 -15.17
N ALA A 248 11.05 7.85 -14.83
CA ALA A 248 9.59 7.84 -14.73
C ALA A 248 8.89 7.71 -16.09
N ASN A 249 9.61 7.72 -17.23
CA ASN A 249 9.06 7.68 -18.60
C ASN A 249 9.32 6.35 -19.35
N MET A 250 9.44 5.22 -18.64
CA MET A 250 9.64 3.90 -19.27
C MET A 250 8.44 3.43 -20.13
N ASN A 251 8.60 2.55 -21.13
CA ASN A 251 7.45 2.02 -21.89
C ASN A 251 6.46 1.26 -20.97
N VAL A 252 5.16 1.40 -21.23
CA VAL A 252 4.04 0.82 -20.47
C VAL A 252 4.11 -0.70 -20.37
N ILE A 253 4.39 -1.38 -21.48
CA ILE A 253 4.46 -2.84 -21.54
C ILE A 253 5.62 -3.31 -20.66
N THR A 254 6.77 -2.65 -20.78
CA THR A 254 7.93 -2.97 -19.97
C THR A 254 7.65 -2.75 -18.49
N GLN A 255 7.07 -1.60 -18.11
CA GLN A 255 6.70 -1.33 -16.71
C GLN A 255 5.79 -2.40 -16.11
N PHE A 256 4.80 -2.85 -16.89
CA PHE A 256 3.84 -3.85 -16.46
C PHE A 256 4.53 -5.18 -16.13
N PHE A 257 5.41 -5.65 -17.04
CA PHE A 257 6.08 -6.94 -16.86
C PHE A 257 7.22 -6.88 -15.84
N THR A 258 7.86 -5.73 -15.65
CA THR A 258 8.97 -5.58 -14.71
C THR A 258 8.53 -5.18 -13.30
N LEU A 259 7.24 -4.91 -13.09
CA LEU A 259 6.68 -4.32 -11.87
C LEU A 259 7.39 -3.02 -11.50
N HIS A 260 7.79 -2.23 -12.51
CA HIS A 260 8.70 -1.08 -12.36
C HIS A 260 8.25 -0.12 -11.28
N ALA A 261 6.97 0.24 -11.28
CA ALA A 261 6.45 1.25 -10.38
C ALA A 261 6.34 0.77 -8.92
N LEU A 262 6.20 -0.54 -8.71
CA LEU A 262 6.26 -1.14 -7.37
C LEU A 262 7.71 -1.20 -6.86
N LYS A 263 8.68 -1.45 -7.74
CA LYS A 263 10.11 -1.39 -7.40
C LYS A 263 10.55 0.05 -7.09
N ALA A 264 10.05 1.04 -7.83
CA ALA A 264 10.32 2.44 -7.55
C ALA A 264 9.87 2.84 -6.14
N HIS A 265 8.74 2.29 -5.65
CA HIS A 265 8.27 2.52 -4.29
C HIS A 265 9.28 2.09 -3.22
N SER A 266 10.07 1.04 -3.44
CA SER A 266 11.10 0.56 -2.51
C SER A 266 12.48 1.19 -2.71
N SER A 267 12.60 2.22 -3.56
CA SER A 267 13.90 2.77 -4.00
C SER A 267 14.20 4.16 -3.41
N TYR A 268 13.63 4.52 -2.26
CA TYR A 268 13.91 5.82 -1.62
C TYR A 268 15.27 5.89 -0.92
N TRP A 269 15.89 4.74 -0.70
CA TRP A 269 17.25 4.58 -0.20
C TRP A 269 17.84 3.31 -0.81
N ASP A 270 19.14 3.35 -1.04
CA ASP A 270 19.90 2.16 -1.40
C ASP A 270 20.08 1.25 -0.17
N ASN A 271 20.33 -0.03 -0.42
CA ASN A 271 20.65 -1.00 0.63
C ASN A 271 22.15 -1.04 0.95
N GLU A 272 22.99 -0.50 0.07
CA GLU A 272 24.44 -0.41 0.27
C GLU A 272 24.82 0.81 1.12
N ASP A 273 25.84 0.66 1.98
CA ASP A 273 26.28 1.70 2.93
C ASP A 273 26.78 2.99 2.24
N ASP A 274 27.27 2.89 1.01
CA ASP A 274 27.73 4.01 0.18
C ASP A 274 26.68 4.49 -0.83
N GLY A 275 25.48 3.92 -0.79
CA GLY A 275 24.41 4.22 -1.72
C GLY A 275 23.65 5.52 -1.40
N GLN A 276 22.91 6.00 -2.40
CA GLN A 276 22.16 7.26 -2.25
C GLN A 276 20.83 7.05 -1.53
N ASN A 277 20.36 8.09 -0.86
CA ASN A 277 19.04 8.10 -0.23
C ASN A 277 18.40 9.48 -0.33
N CYS A 278 17.08 9.50 -0.11
CA CYS A 278 16.31 10.73 -0.16
C CYS A 278 16.62 11.72 0.98
N PHE A 279 17.35 11.31 2.03
CA PHE A 279 17.73 12.22 3.12
C PHE A 279 18.73 13.27 2.65
N ARG A 280 19.51 12.99 1.60
CA ARG A 280 20.39 13.98 0.96
C ARG A 280 19.60 15.24 0.56
N ASP A 281 18.40 15.06 0.02
CA ASP A 281 17.57 16.15 -0.48
C ASP A 281 16.66 16.71 0.64
N LEU A 282 16.37 15.91 1.69
CA LEU A 282 15.62 16.32 2.87
C LEU A 282 16.39 17.32 3.76
N ILE A 283 17.66 17.04 4.07
CA ILE A 283 18.43 17.79 5.07
C ILE A 283 18.51 19.29 4.74
N PRO A 284 18.81 19.73 3.50
CA PRO A 284 18.79 21.14 3.15
C PRO A 284 17.43 21.79 3.39
N ILE A 285 16.35 21.11 3.02
CA ILE A 285 14.99 21.62 3.19
C ILE A 285 14.60 21.71 4.67
N MET A 286 15.05 20.76 5.49
CA MET A 286 14.85 20.85 6.94
C MET A 286 15.58 22.07 7.54
N LYS A 287 16.81 22.34 7.11
CA LYS A 287 17.56 23.54 7.55
C LYS A 287 16.87 24.84 7.12
N ASP A 288 16.41 24.91 5.88
CA ASP A 288 15.75 26.10 5.33
C ASP A 288 14.38 26.39 5.99
N ASN A 289 13.84 25.42 6.75
CA ASN A 289 12.54 25.52 7.42
C ASN A 289 12.65 25.48 8.96
N ASP A 290 13.86 25.68 9.51
CA ASP A 290 14.14 25.68 10.96
C ASP A 290 13.70 24.37 11.65
N LEU A 291 13.97 23.22 11.02
CA LEU A 291 13.65 21.87 11.54
C LEU A 291 14.89 21.08 12.00
N LEU A 292 16.06 21.72 12.05
CA LEU A 292 17.36 21.17 12.47
C LEU A 292 18.17 22.18 13.27
#